data_AF-A0AAW2MVZ4-F1
#
_entry.id   AF-A0AAW2MVZ4-F1
#
_cell.length_a   1.000
_cell.length_b   1.000
_cell.length_c   1.000
_cell.angle_alpha   90.00
_cell.angle_beta   90.00
_cell.angle_gamma   90.00
#
_symmetry.space_group_name_H-M   'P 1'
#
loop_
_entity.id
_entity.type
_entity.pdbx_description
1 polymer ?
#
loop_
_entity_poly.entity_id
_entity_poly.type
_entity_poly.pdbx_seq_one_letter_code
_entity_poly.pdbx_strand_id
1 'polypeptide(L)'
;MAAFCCSTALISLSLPHPRDRLLLFNPLTRPQHKLRFGPSFRADRRLHARKSVRVFCLGDAKTAVVTGKSWDKLVLDSDTPVLVEFYASWCGPCRMVHRVIDEIATEYSGRLKCFILNADKDPQVTENYDIKAVPVVMLFKNGEKQDSVVGTMPKEFYVAAIERVLAS
;
A
#
# COMPACT_ATOMS: atom_id res chain seq x y z
N MET A 1 -61.04 -15.14 -36.20
CA MET A 1 -62.35 -14.59 -35.84
C MET A 1 -62.35 -14.37 -34.34
N ALA A 2 -62.45 -13.10 -33.90
CA ALA A 2 -62.55 -12.57 -32.51
C ALA A 2 -61.46 -12.98 -31.49
N ALA A 3 -60.53 -12.12 -31.04
CA ALA A 3 -60.66 -10.89 -30.23
C ALA A 3 -61.20 -11.14 -28.82
N PHE A 4 -60.33 -11.02 -27.79
CA PHE A 4 -60.69 -10.43 -26.49
C PHE A 4 -59.46 -9.79 -25.84
N CYS A 5 -59.48 -8.46 -25.84
CA CYS A 5 -58.66 -7.58 -25.01
C CYS A 5 -58.96 -7.84 -23.53
N CYS A 6 -57.93 -7.90 -22.69
CA CYS A 6 -58.05 -7.50 -21.30
C CYS A 6 -57.11 -6.33 -21.05
N SER A 7 -57.72 -5.16 -20.90
CA SER A 7 -57.10 -3.90 -20.51
C SER A 7 -57.10 -3.83 -18.99
N THR A 8 -55.99 -3.44 -18.35
CA THR A 8 -56.05 -2.61 -17.14
C THR A 8 -54.68 -2.03 -16.78
N ALA A 9 -54.65 -0.69 -16.82
CA ALA A 9 -54.06 0.21 -15.84
C ALA A 9 -52.55 0.19 -15.58
N LEU A 10 -51.84 1.09 -16.26
CA LEU A 10 -50.68 1.78 -15.67
C LEU A 10 -50.96 3.28 -15.65
N ILE A 11 -51.10 3.80 -14.43
CA ILE A 11 -51.28 5.20 -14.08
C ILE A 11 -49.91 5.88 -14.23
N SER A 12 -49.76 6.67 -15.29
CA SER A 12 -48.57 7.51 -15.50
C SER A 12 -48.80 8.87 -14.84
N LEU A 13 -48.20 9.07 -13.67
CA LEU A 13 -48.19 10.33 -12.94
C LEU A 13 -46.99 11.18 -13.38
N SER A 14 -47.28 12.15 -14.24
CA SER A 14 -46.89 13.57 -14.16
C SER A 14 -45.52 13.94 -13.55
N LEU A 15 -44.58 14.38 -14.40
CA LEU A 15 -43.48 15.26 -14.00
C LEU A 15 -43.48 16.52 -14.90
N PRO A 16 -43.90 17.70 -14.39
CA PRO A 16 -43.73 18.94 -15.11
C PRO A 16 -42.37 19.57 -14.83
N HIS A 17 -41.64 19.86 -15.90
CA HIS A 17 -40.57 20.87 -15.93
C HIS A 17 -41.11 22.24 -15.51
N PRO A 18 -40.30 23.06 -14.83
CA PRO A 18 -40.32 24.48 -15.15
C PRO A 18 -38.92 25.09 -15.20
N ARG A 19 -38.61 25.68 -16.36
CA ARG A 19 -37.64 26.77 -16.49
C ARG A 19 -38.27 28.07 -15.98
N ASP A 20 -37.39 28.94 -15.51
CA ASP A 20 -37.52 30.39 -15.37
C ASP A 20 -38.39 30.95 -14.23
N ARG A 21 -37.71 31.40 -13.18
CA ARG A 21 -38.08 32.67 -12.53
C ARG A 21 -36.85 33.44 -12.08
N LEU A 22 -36.61 34.54 -12.78
CA LEU A 22 -35.58 35.54 -12.53
C LEU A 22 -36.02 36.51 -11.42
N LEU A 23 -35.01 37.02 -10.68
CA LEU A 23 -34.95 38.26 -9.90
C LEU A 23 -35.71 38.33 -8.56
N LEU A 24 -34.98 38.59 -7.46
CA LEU A 24 -34.74 39.95 -6.94
C LEU A 24 -33.98 39.88 -5.60
N PHE A 25 -32.89 40.66 -5.52
CA PHE A 25 -32.43 41.46 -4.37
C PHE A 25 -32.59 40.89 -2.94
N ASN A 26 -31.47 40.63 -2.25
CA ASN A 26 -31.01 41.54 -1.19
C ASN A 26 -29.55 41.25 -0.73
N PRO A 27 -28.67 42.26 -0.68
CA PRO A 27 -27.33 42.15 -0.10
C PRO A 27 -27.35 42.74 1.31
N LEU A 28 -27.40 41.94 2.38
CA LEU A 28 -27.23 42.46 3.74
C LEU A 28 -26.38 41.55 4.64
N THR A 29 -25.17 42.05 4.86
CA THR A 29 -24.46 42.15 6.16
C THR A 29 -23.97 40.86 6.82
N ARG A 30 -22.73 40.49 6.47
CA ARG A 30 -21.85 39.66 7.28
C ARG A 30 -21.35 40.50 8.48
N PRO A 31 -21.59 40.13 9.75
CA PRO A 31 -21.09 40.89 10.89
C PRO A 31 -19.57 40.71 11.01
N GLN A 32 -18.82 41.81 10.87
CA GLN A 32 -17.42 41.86 11.27
C GLN A 32 -17.35 42.04 12.78
N HIS A 33 -17.24 40.94 13.53
CA HIS A 33 -16.82 41.03 14.93
C HIS A 33 -15.31 41.28 15.00
N LYS A 34 -14.96 42.54 15.25
CA LYS A 34 -13.68 42.96 15.82
C LYS A 34 -13.42 42.16 17.10
N LEU A 35 -12.54 41.17 17.03
CA LEU A 35 -11.88 40.68 18.24
C LEU A 35 -10.64 41.52 18.49
N ARG A 36 -10.66 42.16 19.65
CA ARG A 36 -9.69 43.12 20.15
C ARG A 36 -8.33 42.45 20.36
N PHE A 37 -7.29 43.16 19.94
CA PHE A 37 -5.92 42.95 20.40
C PHE A 37 -5.86 43.08 21.93
N GLY A 38 -5.50 41.98 22.60
CA GLY A 38 -5.09 41.92 24.01
C GLY A 38 -3.58 41.64 24.11
N PRO A 39 -2.95 41.99 25.23
CA PRO A 39 -1.53 42.30 25.30
C PRO A 39 -0.64 41.06 25.26
N SER A 40 0.58 41.29 24.80
CA SER A 40 1.79 40.47 24.93
C SER A 40 1.78 39.60 26.20
N PHE A 41 1.36 38.34 26.05
CA PHE A 41 1.79 37.30 26.96
C PHE A 41 3.06 36.69 26.39
N ARG A 42 4.20 37.15 26.91
CA ARG A 42 5.45 36.39 26.91
C ARG A 42 5.18 35.07 27.64
N ALA A 43 4.72 34.07 26.90
CA ALA A 43 4.71 32.70 27.35
C ALA A 43 6.16 32.20 27.32
N ASP A 44 6.77 32.28 28.50
CA ASP A 44 7.77 31.37 29.03
C ASP A 44 8.17 30.24 28.06
N ARG A 45 9.32 30.44 27.39
CA ARG A 45 10.02 29.41 26.62
C ARG A 45 10.62 28.40 27.60
N ARG A 46 9.78 27.63 28.30
CA ARG A 46 10.19 26.35 28.87
C ARG A 46 10.50 25.44 27.71
N LEU A 47 11.79 25.36 27.41
CA LEU A 47 12.46 24.35 26.62
C LEU A 47 11.97 22.98 27.09
N HIS A 48 10.84 22.53 26.55
CA HIS A 48 10.54 21.12 26.50
C HIS A 48 11.63 20.54 25.64
N ALA A 49 12.54 19.83 26.29
CA ALA A 49 13.49 18.94 25.67
C ALA A 49 12.71 18.05 24.70
N ARG A 50 12.64 18.48 23.43
CA ARG A 50 12.37 17.58 22.32
C ARG A 50 13.53 16.61 22.39
N LYS A 51 13.31 15.44 23.01
CA LYS A 51 14.16 14.27 22.85
C LYS A 51 14.48 14.23 21.37
N SER A 52 15.74 14.48 21.02
CA SER A 52 16.21 14.39 19.66
C SER A 52 15.85 12.98 19.21
N VAL A 53 14.81 12.85 18.40
CA VAL A 53 14.58 11.62 17.65
C VAL A 53 15.86 11.46 16.85
N ARG A 54 16.69 10.50 17.25
CA ARG A 54 17.83 10.11 16.45
C ARG A 54 17.22 9.54 15.19
N VAL A 55 17.18 10.35 14.15
CA VAL A 55 17.02 9.85 12.79
C VAL A 55 18.25 8.98 12.59
N PHE A 56 18.11 7.69 12.84
CA PHE A 56 19.03 6.71 12.30
C PHE A 56 18.90 6.89 10.79
N CYS A 57 19.90 7.52 10.18
CA CYS A 57 20.13 7.36 8.76
C CYS A 57 20.34 5.85 8.57
N LEU A 58 19.26 5.15 8.23
CA LEU A 58 19.29 3.75 7.85
C LEU A 58 20.27 3.66 6.69
N GLY A 59 21.43 3.04 6.96
CA GLY A 59 22.41 2.75 5.94
C GLY A 59 21.77 1.94 4.83
N ASP A 60 22.23 2.15 3.61
CA ASP A 60 21.76 1.49 2.39
C ASP A 60 22.05 -0.03 2.43
N ALA A 61 21.34 -0.76 3.28
CA ALA A 61 21.35 -2.22 3.30
C ALA A 61 20.60 -2.71 2.06
N LYS A 62 21.25 -2.61 0.90
CA LYS A 62 20.60 -2.86 -0.39
C LYS A 62 20.39 -4.36 -0.60
N THR A 63 19.13 -4.80 -0.59
CA THR A 63 18.77 -6.17 -0.98
C THR A 63 19.18 -6.47 -2.43
N ALA A 64 19.68 -7.68 -2.68
CA ALA A 64 20.17 -8.09 -4.00
C ALA A 64 19.02 -8.31 -5.00
N VAL A 65 19.24 -7.95 -6.27
CA VAL A 65 18.24 -8.16 -7.33
C VAL A 65 18.40 -9.56 -7.92
N VAL A 66 17.30 -10.29 -8.02
CA VAL A 66 17.23 -11.56 -8.75
C VAL A 66 16.47 -11.36 -10.07
N THR A 67 16.90 -12.10 -11.09
CA THR A 67 16.27 -12.16 -12.42
C THR A 67 15.82 -13.58 -12.72
N GLY A 68 14.99 -13.78 -13.73
CA GLY A 68 14.52 -15.11 -14.15
C GLY A 68 15.66 -16.09 -14.44
N LYS A 69 16.77 -15.63 -15.00
CA LYS A 69 17.95 -16.47 -15.30
C LYS A 69 18.65 -17.01 -14.04
N SER A 70 18.55 -16.28 -12.94
CA SER A 70 19.16 -16.62 -11.65
C SER A 70 18.17 -17.20 -10.65
N TRP A 71 16.89 -17.30 -11.02
CA TRP A 71 15.80 -17.69 -10.15
C TRP A 71 16.03 -19.06 -9.53
N ASP A 72 16.23 -20.07 -10.37
CA ASP A 72 16.39 -21.47 -9.94
C ASP A 72 17.57 -21.59 -8.96
N LYS A 73 18.74 -21.06 -9.34
CA LYS A 73 19.95 -21.16 -8.53
C LYS A 73 19.88 -20.40 -7.20
N LEU A 74 19.30 -19.20 -7.18
CA LEU A 74 19.33 -18.33 -5.99
C LEU A 74 18.13 -18.52 -5.06
N VAL A 75 16.99 -18.97 -5.59
CA VAL A 75 15.74 -19.10 -4.85
C VAL A 75 15.39 -20.57 -4.64
N LEU A 76 15.34 -21.37 -5.71
CA LEU A 76 14.86 -22.76 -5.62
C LEU A 76 15.92 -23.70 -5.03
N ASP A 77 17.17 -23.58 -5.49
CA ASP A 77 18.30 -24.41 -5.06
C ASP A 77 19.00 -23.86 -3.81
N SER A 78 18.38 -22.94 -3.07
CA SER A 78 18.99 -22.33 -1.89
C SER A 78 18.88 -23.24 -0.66
N ASP A 79 20.02 -23.58 -0.04
CA ASP A 79 20.08 -24.29 1.24
C ASP A 79 19.50 -23.48 2.42
N THR A 80 19.38 -22.16 2.25
CA THR A 80 18.86 -21.24 3.27
C THR A 80 17.49 -20.75 2.81
N PRO A 81 16.51 -20.60 3.71
CA PRO A 81 15.22 -19.98 3.39
C PRO A 81 15.42 -18.64 2.68
N VAL A 82 14.55 -18.36 1.71
CA VAL A 82 14.65 -17.20 0.83
C VAL A 82 13.38 -16.38 0.90
N LEU A 83 13.52 -15.08 1.06
CA LEU A 83 12.43 -14.12 0.95
C LEU A 83 12.62 -13.30 -0.33
N VAL A 84 11.58 -13.23 -1.16
CA VAL A 84 11.60 -12.48 -2.42
C VAL A 84 10.49 -11.44 -2.43
N GLU A 85 10.84 -10.17 -2.62
CA GLU A 85 9.89 -9.11 -2.91
C GLU A 85 9.72 -8.92 -4.42
N PHE A 86 8.48 -9.03 -4.89
CA PHE A 86 8.06 -8.70 -6.24
C PHE A 86 7.58 -7.25 -6.29
N TYR A 87 8.23 -6.43 -7.11
CA TYR A 87 7.97 -5.00 -7.24
C TYR A 87 7.90 -4.54 -8.69
N ALA A 88 7.52 -3.29 -8.89
CA ALA A 88 7.63 -2.59 -10.17
C ALA A 88 8.20 -1.19 -9.97
N SER A 89 8.86 -0.63 -10.99
CA SER A 89 9.53 0.68 -10.89
C SER A 89 8.56 1.84 -10.71
N TRP A 90 7.34 1.69 -11.23
CA TRP A 90 6.23 2.63 -11.12
C TRP A 90 5.42 2.47 -9.83
N CYS A 91 5.68 1.43 -9.03
CA CYS A 91 4.95 1.14 -7.79
C CYS A 91 5.44 2.03 -6.64
N GLY A 92 4.66 3.05 -6.30
CA GLY A 92 4.91 3.93 -5.14
C GLY A 92 4.99 3.16 -3.81
N PRO A 93 3.98 2.35 -3.45
CA PRO A 93 3.96 1.61 -2.17
C PRO A 93 5.13 0.62 -2.00
N CYS A 94 5.69 0.10 -3.10
CA CYS A 94 6.83 -0.82 -3.06
C CYS A 94 8.06 -0.19 -2.41
N ARG A 95 8.26 1.14 -2.51
CA ARG A 95 9.39 1.83 -1.85
C ARG A 95 9.39 1.67 -0.33
N MET A 96 8.20 1.54 0.29
CA MET A 96 8.11 1.30 1.73
C MET A 96 8.48 -0.15 2.05
N VAL A 97 8.00 -1.10 1.24
CA VAL A 97 8.29 -2.52 1.42
C VAL A 97 9.79 -2.77 1.27
N HIS A 98 10.46 -2.18 0.27
CA HIS A 98 11.92 -2.27 0.11
C HIS A 98 12.68 -1.93 1.40
N ARG A 99 12.30 -0.84 2.10
CA ARG A 99 12.96 -0.45 3.35
C ARG A 99 12.76 -1.48 4.46
N VAL A 100 11.56 -2.03 4.56
CA VAL A 100 11.25 -3.07 5.54
C VAL A 100 12.03 -4.35 5.22
N ILE A 101 12.14 -4.73 3.94
CA ILE A 101 12.90 -5.90 3.52
C ILE A 101 14.40 -5.70 3.73
N ASP A 102 14.95 -4.52 3.45
CA ASP A 102 16.35 -4.17 3.70
C ASP A 102 16.70 -4.25 5.21
N GLU A 103 15.80 -3.79 6.08
CA GLU A 103 15.93 -3.97 7.53
C GLU A 103 15.92 -5.46 7.93
N ILE A 104 14.95 -6.23 7.41
CA ILE A 104 14.84 -7.67 7.68
C ILE A 104 16.07 -8.43 7.17
N ALA A 105 16.60 -8.07 6.00
CA ALA A 105 17.80 -8.67 5.44
C ALA A 105 19.01 -8.49 6.37
N THR A 106 19.08 -7.35 7.05
CA THR A 106 20.11 -7.07 8.05
C THR A 106 19.89 -7.90 9.33
N GLU A 107 18.68 -7.91 9.87
CA GLU A 107 18.33 -8.61 11.12
C GLU A 107 18.43 -10.14 11.01
N TYR A 108 18.11 -10.69 9.85
CA TYR A 108 18.08 -12.13 9.59
C TYR A 108 19.30 -12.63 8.80
N SER A 109 20.36 -11.82 8.72
CA SER A 109 21.59 -12.18 8.03
C SER A 109 22.12 -13.55 8.48
N GLY A 110 22.40 -14.44 7.53
CA GLY A 110 22.85 -15.81 7.77
C GLY A 110 21.75 -16.83 8.06
N ARG A 111 20.52 -16.40 8.42
CA ARG A 111 19.35 -17.28 8.62
C ARG A 111 18.35 -17.23 7.45
N LEU A 112 18.30 -16.11 6.75
CA LEU A 112 17.41 -15.83 5.63
C LEU A 112 18.19 -15.09 4.55
N LYS A 113 17.96 -15.42 3.28
CA LYS A 113 18.42 -14.62 2.15
C LYS A 113 17.26 -13.78 1.63
N CYS A 114 17.49 -12.49 1.42
CA CYS A 114 16.48 -11.59 0.86
C CYS A 114 16.86 -11.18 -0.57
N PHE A 115 15.88 -11.18 -1.47
CA PHE A 115 16.03 -10.72 -2.84
C PHE A 115 14.84 -9.84 -3.25
N ILE A 116 15.04 -9.03 -4.29
CA ILE A 116 13.96 -8.33 -4.97
C ILE A 116 13.92 -8.71 -6.45
N LEU A 117 12.73 -8.86 -7.00
CA LEU A 117 12.47 -9.18 -8.41
C LEU A 117 11.53 -8.13 -9.01
N ASN A 118 11.86 -7.66 -10.21
CA ASN A 118 11.01 -6.73 -10.93
C ASN A 118 10.00 -7.49 -11.81
N ALA A 119 8.72 -7.41 -11.45
CA ALA A 119 7.65 -8.15 -12.11
C ALA A 119 7.49 -7.79 -13.60
N ASP A 120 7.77 -6.54 -14.00
CA ASP A 120 7.68 -6.11 -15.39
C ASP A 120 8.81 -6.68 -16.27
N LYS A 121 9.96 -7.00 -15.66
CA LYS A 121 11.15 -7.49 -16.39
C LYS A 121 11.17 -9.01 -16.51
N ASP A 122 10.58 -9.70 -15.56
CA ASP A 122 10.57 -11.16 -15.48
C ASP A 122 9.12 -11.69 -15.44
N PRO A 123 8.32 -11.50 -16.51
CA PRO A 123 6.90 -11.89 -16.55
C PRO A 123 6.72 -13.40 -16.41
N GLN A 124 7.63 -14.21 -16.94
CA GLN A 124 7.56 -15.67 -16.83
C GLN A 124 7.59 -16.15 -15.37
N VAL A 125 8.46 -15.58 -14.54
CA VAL A 125 8.50 -15.92 -13.10
C VAL A 125 7.23 -15.43 -12.41
N THR A 126 6.79 -14.22 -12.76
CA THR A 126 5.60 -13.57 -12.20
C THR A 126 4.32 -14.38 -12.48
N GLU A 127 4.17 -14.91 -13.70
CA GLU A 127 3.07 -15.77 -14.12
C GLU A 127 3.07 -17.10 -13.38
N ASN A 128 4.23 -17.73 -13.20
CA ASN A 128 4.35 -19.01 -12.48
C ASN A 128 3.84 -18.95 -11.02
N TYR A 129 3.85 -17.77 -10.40
CA TYR A 129 3.38 -17.55 -9.03
C TYR A 129 2.08 -16.73 -8.95
N ASP A 130 1.35 -16.59 -10.06
CA ASP A 130 0.05 -15.91 -10.15
C ASP A 130 0.06 -14.45 -9.63
N ILE A 131 1.17 -13.73 -9.85
CA ILE A 131 1.33 -12.37 -9.33
C ILE A 131 0.63 -11.38 -10.27
N LYS A 132 -0.55 -10.92 -9.86
CA LYS A 132 -1.41 -10.00 -10.63
C LYS A 132 -1.25 -8.53 -10.23
N ALA A 133 -0.68 -8.28 -9.05
CA ALA A 133 -0.46 -6.96 -8.50
C ALA A 133 0.76 -6.98 -7.59
N VAL A 134 1.44 -5.84 -7.46
CA VAL A 134 2.60 -5.62 -6.59
C VAL A 134 2.28 -4.54 -5.55
N PRO A 135 2.94 -4.54 -4.37
CA PRO A 135 3.98 -5.46 -3.92
C PRO A 135 3.45 -6.81 -3.44
N VAL A 136 4.22 -7.87 -3.66
CA VAL A 136 4.00 -9.19 -3.06
C VAL A 136 5.32 -9.70 -2.55
N VAL A 137 5.35 -10.26 -1.34
CA VAL A 137 6.53 -10.89 -0.75
C VAL A 137 6.26 -12.37 -0.59
N MET A 138 7.14 -13.23 -1.08
CA MET A 138 7.03 -14.68 -0.97
C MET A 138 8.21 -15.26 -0.21
N LEU A 139 7.94 -16.33 0.54
CA LEU A 139 8.95 -17.09 1.27
C LEU A 139 9.10 -18.48 0.67
N PHE A 140 10.34 -18.88 0.46
CA PHE A 140 10.75 -20.15 -0.10
C PHE A 140 11.63 -20.90 0.88
N LYS A 141 11.44 -22.22 0.95
CA LYS A 141 12.29 -23.14 1.71
C LYS A 141 12.31 -24.47 0.98
N ASN A 142 13.50 -25.04 0.80
CA ASN A 142 13.70 -26.31 0.09
C ASN A 142 13.12 -26.32 -1.33
N GLY A 143 13.23 -25.21 -2.06
CA GLY A 143 12.69 -25.08 -3.41
C GLY A 143 11.19 -24.86 -3.52
N GLU A 144 10.45 -24.83 -2.40
CA GLU A 144 9.00 -24.70 -2.39
C GLU A 144 8.55 -23.38 -1.77
N LYS A 145 7.45 -22.82 -2.30
CA LYS A 145 6.79 -21.63 -1.73
C LYS A 145 6.05 -22.03 -0.46
N GLN A 146 6.45 -21.47 0.68
CA GLN A 146 5.89 -21.80 1.99
C GLN A 146 4.84 -20.78 2.48
N ASP A 147 5.08 -19.49 2.25
CA ASP A 147 4.18 -18.42 2.71
C ASP A 147 4.27 -17.20 1.78
N SER A 148 3.29 -16.30 1.87
CA SER A 148 3.26 -15.06 1.10
C SER A 148 2.51 -13.95 1.81
N VAL A 149 3.00 -12.72 1.66
CA VAL A 149 2.36 -11.49 2.14
C VAL A 149 2.06 -10.61 0.94
N VAL A 150 0.77 -10.30 0.73
CA VAL A 150 0.31 -9.49 -0.39
C VAL A 150 0.04 -8.06 0.07
N GLY A 151 0.55 -7.08 -0.70
CA GLY A 151 0.39 -5.66 -0.42
C GLY A 151 1.42 -5.09 0.54
N THR A 152 1.23 -3.81 0.88
CA THR A 152 2.09 -3.09 1.81
C THR A 152 1.60 -3.33 3.24
N MET A 153 2.35 -4.09 4.01
CA MET A 153 2.02 -4.44 5.38
C MET A 153 3.05 -3.86 6.38
N PRO A 154 2.70 -3.73 7.66
CA PRO A 154 3.68 -3.47 8.72
C PRO A 154 4.74 -4.58 8.83
N LYS A 155 5.93 -4.25 9.37
CA LYS A 155 7.08 -5.15 9.49
C LYS A 155 6.73 -6.47 10.19
N GLU A 156 5.87 -6.40 11.19
CA GLU A 156 5.45 -7.51 12.03
C GLU A 156 4.78 -8.64 11.23
N PHE A 157 4.11 -8.31 10.12
CA PHE A 157 3.48 -9.33 9.27
C PHE A 157 4.52 -10.15 8.51
N TYR A 158 5.57 -9.50 7.99
CA TYR A 158 6.67 -10.20 7.33
C TYR A 158 7.46 -11.04 8.33
N VAL A 159 7.78 -10.48 9.50
CA VAL A 159 8.45 -11.21 10.60
C VAL A 159 7.65 -12.44 11.02
N ALA A 160 6.33 -12.31 11.22
CA ALA A 160 5.49 -13.45 11.58
C ALA A 160 5.49 -14.54 10.50
N ALA A 161 5.48 -14.18 9.22
CA ALA A 161 5.59 -15.14 8.11
C ALA A 161 6.97 -15.83 8.09
N ILE A 162 8.05 -15.07 8.29
CA ILE A 162 9.41 -15.59 8.39
C ILE A 162 9.51 -16.61 9.51
N GLU A 163 9.08 -16.27 10.73
CA GLU A 163 9.19 -17.18 11.86
C GLU A 163 8.36 -18.47 11.67
N ARG A 164 7.20 -18.41 11.00
CA ARG A 164 6.44 -19.62 10.63
C ARG A 164 7.26 -20.55 9.74
N VAL A 165 7.92 -20.01 8.72
CA VAL A 165 8.74 -20.79 7.76
C VAL A 165 10.06 -21.27 8.38
N LEU A 166 10.62 -20.52 9.32
CA LEU A 166 11.82 -20.95 10.04
C LEU A 166 11.52 -22.06 11.05
N ALA A 167 10.31 -22.08 11.62
CA ALA A 167 9.89 -23.09 12.59
C ALA A 167 9.38 -24.41 11.99
N SER A 168 8.94 -24.41 10.72
CA SER A 168 8.48 -25.60 9.99
C SER A 168 9.62 -26.51 9.55
#